data_AF-A0A6M0L3P7-F1
#
_entry.id   AF-A0A6M0L3P7-F1
#
_cell.length_a   1.000
_cell.length_b   1.000
_cell.length_c   1.000
_cell.angle_alpha   90.00
_cell.angle_beta   90.00
_cell.angle_gamma   90.00
#
_symmetry.space_group_name_H-M   'P 1'
#
loop_
_entity.id
_entity.type
_entity.pdbx_description
1 polymer ?
#
loop_
_entity_poly.entity_id
_entity_poly.type
_entity_poly.pdbx_seq_one_letter_code
_entity_poly.pdbx_strand_id
1 'polypeptide(L)'
;MLLETFDTDLKKRLAKILQEHCMAQNEVCHILNISTSRLNYLIETEQITPVIEFSNAKYTKVRLFFKKEISIYKNHLEMSRLLRDKTKKSRQKKR
;
A
#
# COMPACT_ATOMS: atom_id res chain seq x y z
N MET A 1 5.91 -22.30 -30.53
CA MET A 1 4.44 -22.28 -30.38
C MET A 1 3.93 -22.82 -29.04
N LEU A 2 4.02 -24.13 -28.69
CA LEU A 2 3.46 -24.64 -27.42
C LEU A 2 4.09 -24.05 -26.14
N LEU A 3 5.40 -23.77 -26.16
CA LEU A 3 6.10 -23.12 -25.04
C LEU A 3 5.67 -21.65 -24.83
N GLU A 4 5.44 -20.90 -25.91
CA GLU A 4 5.03 -19.48 -25.83
C GLU A 4 3.59 -19.32 -25.34
N THR A 5 2.71 -20.26 -25.66
CA THR A 5 1.32 -20.29 -25.17
C THR A 5 1.26 -20.64 -23.68
N PHE A 6 2.11 -21.55 -23.19
CA PHE A 6 2.20 -21.87 -21.77
C PHE A 6 2.68 -20.67 -20.96
N ASP A 7 3.69 -19.96 -21.49
CA ASP A 7 4.28 -18.79 -20.87
C ASP A 7 3.29 -17.62 -20.78
N THR A 8 2.41 -17.46 -21.78
CA THR A 8 1.36 -16.43 -21.77
C THR A 8 0.23 -16.74 -20.80
N ASP A 9 -0.20 -18.00 -20.68
CA ASP A 9 -1.24 -18.37 -19.72
C ASP A 9 -0.77 -18.30 -18.27
N LEU A 10 0.50 -18.66 -18.01
CA LEU A 10 1.08 -18.53 -16.68
C LEU A 10 1.22 -17.05 -16.27
N LYS A 11 1.63 -16.18 -17.20
CA LYS A 11 1.65 -14.72 -17.01
C LYS A 11 0.26 -14.15 -16.72
N LYS A 12 -0.78 -14.60 -17.43
CA LYS A 12 -2.17 -14.17 -17.17
C LYS A 12 -2.65 -14.60 -15.78
N ARG A 13 -2.37 -15.84 -15.37
CA ARG A 13 -2.73 -16.35 -14.03
C ARG A 13 -2.02 -15.57 -12.93
N LEU A 14 -0.72 -15.32 -13.08
CA LEU A 14 0.05 -14.47 -12.17
C LEU A 14 -0.50 -13.05 -12.10
N ALA A 15 -0.79 -12.43 -13.25
CA ALA A 15 -1.38 -11.10 -13.29
C ALA A 15 -2.72 -11.05 -12.54
N LYS A 16 -3.56 -12.09 -12.70
CA LYS A 16 -4.83 -12.21 -11.97
C LYS A 16 -4.63 -12.30 -10.45
N ILE A 17 -3.72 -13.17 -9.99
CA ILE A 17 -3.40 -13.31 -8.56
C ILE A 17 -2.86 -11.98 -7.99
N LEU A 18 -1.96 -11.32 -8.73
CA LEU A 18 -1.43 -10.02 -8.34
C LEU A 18 -2.53 -8.96 -8.28
N GLN A 19 -3.48 -8.95 -9.21
CA GLN A 19 -4.59 -8.01 -9.19
C GLN A 19 -5.58 -8.29 -8.06
N GLU A 20 -5.76 -9.56 -7.68
CA GLU A 20 -6.62 -9.97 -6.56
C GLU A 20 -6.03 -9.53 -5.22
N HIS A 21 -4.72 -9.73 -5.02
CA HIS A 21 -4.07 -9.56 -3.72
C HIS A 21 -3.22 -8.30 -3.54
N CYS A 22 -2.82 -7.66 -4.63
CA CYS A 22 -1.95 -6.48 -4.61
C CYS A 22 -2.67 -5.23 -5.13
N MET A 23 -2.14 -4.08 -4.77
CA MET A 23 -2.60 -2.77 -5.22
C MET A 23 -1.41 -1.91 -5.64
N ALA A 24 -1.64 -1.03 -6.60
CA ALA A 24 -0.64 -0.09 -7.10
C ALA A 24 -0.48 1.11 -6.16
N GLN A 25 0.66 1.80 -6.28
CA GLN A 25 0.99 2.97 -5.46
C GLN A 25 -0.13 4.03 -5.40
N ASN A 26 -0.80 4.29 -6.52
CA ASN A 26 -1.89 5.28 -6.59
C ASN A 26 -3.11 4.85 -5.76
N GLU A 27 -3.45 3.57 -5.77
CA GLU A 27 -4.56 3.01 -4.98
C GLU A 27 -4.25 3.07 -3.48
N VAL A 28 -2.99 2.79 -3.09
CA VAL A 28 -2.53 2.94 -1.70
C VAL A 28 -2.69 4.38 -1.23
N CYS A 29 -2.25 5.36 -2.04
CA CYS A 29 -2.37 6.77 -1.72
C CYS A 29 -3.83 7.17 -1.47
N HIS A 30 -4.74 6.70 -2.34
CA HIS A 30 -6.18 6.91 -2.17
C HIS A 30 -6.75 6.28 -0.90
N ILE A 31 -6.40 5.02 -0.61
CA ILE A 31 -6.93 4.28 0.54
C ILE A 31 -6.47 4.88 1.87
N LEU A 32 -5.21 5.31 1.94
CA LEU A 32 -4.63 5.92 3.12
C LEU A 32 -4.91 7.43 3.21
N ASN A 33 -5.45 8.03 2.16
CA ASN A 33 -5.66 9.47 2.01
C ASN A 33 -4.36 10.26 2.27
N ILE A 34 -3.29 9.88 1.57
CA ILE A 34 -1.96 10.52 1.66
C ILE A 34 -1.43 10.86 0.27
N SER A 35 -0.50 11.81 0.21
CA SER A 35 0.20 12.12 -1.04
C SER A 35 1.24 11.05 -1.38
N THR A 36 1.61 10.99 -2.66
CA THR A 36 2.68 10.12 -3.16
C THR A 36 4.01 10.37 -2.45
N SER A 37 4.35 11.63 -2.16
CA SER A 37 5.55 11.99 -1.41
C SER A 37 5.52 11.45 0.02
N ARG A 38 4.34 11.51 0.68
CA ARG A 38 4.19 10.95 2.02
C ARG A 38 4.31 9.44 2.00
N LEU A 39 3.74 8.77 0.99
CA LEU A 39 3.90 7.33 0.83
C LEU A 39 5.37 6.94 0.60
N ASN A 40 6.12 7.67 -0.24
CA ASN A 40 7.54 7.44 -0.43
C ASN A 40 8.33 7.55 0.89
N TYR A 41 8.04 8.57 1.69
CA TYR A 41 8.64 8.70 3.02
C TYR A 41 8.30 7.52 3.95
N LEU A 42 7.06 7.01 3.90
CA LEU A 42 6.68 5.83 4.69
C LEU A 42 7.42 4.56 4.25
N ILE A 43 7.76 4.46 2.97
CA ILE A 43 8.57 3.36 2.42
C ILE A 43 10.03 3.49 2.86
N GLU A 44 10.60 4.69 2.74
CA GLU A 44 11.98 4.98 3.17
C GLU A 44 12.20 4.80 4.67
N THR A 45 11.14 5.03 5.48
CA THR A 45 11.16 4.80 6.93
C THR A 45 10.66 3.42 7.34
N GLU A 46 10.53 2.49 6.39
CA GLU A 46 10.15 1.09 6.61
C GLU A 46 8.80 0.88 7.33
N GLN A 47 7.91 1.88 7.29
CA GLN A 47 6.57 1.77 7.86
C GLN A 47 5.61 1.02 6.94
N ILE A 48 5.86 1.06 5.64
CA ILE A 48 5.11 0.32 4.61
C ILE A 48 6.13 -0.25 3.62
N THR A 49 6.06 -1.55 3.36
CA THR A 49 7.00 -2.22 2.46
C THR A 49 6.30 -2.65 1.17
N PRO A 50 6.77 -2.22 -0.01
CA PRO A 50 6.28 -2.77 -1.27
C PRO A 50 6.70 -4.24 -1.39
N VAL A 51 5.78 -5.07 -1.87
CA VAL A 51 6.02 -6.51 -2.11
C VAL A 51 6.88 -6.69 -3.36
N ILE A 52 6.60 -5.88 -4.37
CA ILE A 52 7.30 -5.91 -5.65
C ILE A 52 7.63 -4.47 -6.03
N GLU A 53 8.91 -4.22 -6.28
CA GLU A 53 9.40 -2.97 -6.83
C GLU A 53 10.08 -3.25 -8.17
N PHE A 54 9.52 -2.70 -9.25
CA PHE A 54 10.15 -2.68 -10.56
C PHE A 54 10.72 -1.30 -10.81
N SER A 55 12.03 -1.24 -11.04
CA SER A 55 12.70 -0.03 -11.50
C SER A 55 13.24 -0.30 -12.89
N ASN A 56 12.69 0.38 -13.90
CA ASN A 56 13.30 0.37 -15.22
C ASN A 56 14.26 1.55 -15.28
N ALA A 57 15.51 1.35 -15.73
CA ALA A 57 16.60 2.33 -15.62
C ALA A 57 16.33 3.73 -16.24
N LYS A 58 15.20 3.90 -16.94
CA LYS A 58 14.72 5.14 -17.58
C LYS A 58 13.37 5.68 -17.07
N TYR A 59 12.61 4.96 -16.23
CA TYR A 59 11.22 5.33 -15.88
C TYR A 59 10.83 5.06 -14.42
N THR A 60 9.73 5.70 -14.02
CA THR A 60 9.02 5.66 -12.74
C THR A 60 9.01 4.27 -12.11
N LYS A 61 9.44 4.19 -10.84
CA LYS A 61 9.37 2.97 -10.04
C LYS A 61 7.92 2.51 -9.92
N VAL A 62 7.63 1.28 -10.34
CA VAL A 62 6.33 0.64 -10.14
C VAL A 62 6.40 -0.18 -8.87
N ARG A 63 5.53 0.14 -7.92
CA ARG A 63 5.45 -0.55 -6.63
C ARG A 63 4.08 -1.17 -6.44
N LEU A 64 4.07 -2.43 -6.03
CA LEU A 64 2.88 -3.18 -5.65
C LEU A 64 2.91 -3.48 -4.17
N PHE A 65 1.75 -3.38 -3.52
CA PHE A 65 1.58 -3.56 -2.08
C PHE A 65 0.48 -4.59 -1.83
N PHE A 66 0.64 -5.44 -0.80
CA PHE A 66 -0.44 -6.36 -0.44
C PHE A 66 -1.63 -5.58 0.12
N LYS A 67 -2.83 -5.86 -0.41
CA LYS A 67 -4.04 -5.18 0.03
C LYS A 67 -4.31 -5.37 1.53
N LYS A 68 -4.00 -6.56 2.04
CA LYS A 68 -4.17 -6.91 3.46
C LYS A 68 -3.31 -6.03 4.37
N GLU A 69 -2.05 -5.81 4.02
CA GLU A 69 -1.11 -5.03 4.82
C GLU A 69 -1.51 -3.55 4.87
N ILE A 70 -1.90 -2.98 3.72
CA ILE A 70 -2.37 -1.60 3.64
C ILE A 70 -3.66 -1.41 4.45
N SER A 71 -4.56 -2.39 4.42
CA SER A 71 -5.79 -2.37 5.24
C SER A 71 -5.47 -2.41 6.74
N ILE A 72 -4.55 -3.28 7.17
CA ILE A 72 -4.08 -3.33 8.56
C ILE A 72 -3.48 -1.99 8.99
N TYR A 73 -2.60 -1.42 8.16
CA TYR A 73 -1.97 -0.12 8.43
C TYR A 73 -3.00 1.01 8.55
N LYS A 74 -4.02 1.03 7.67
CA LYS A 74 -5.13 1.99 7.76
C LYS A 74 -5.86 1.89 9.10
N ASN A 75 -6.19 0.67 9.53
CA ASN A 75 -6.87 0.45 10.81
C ASN A 75 -6.02 0.93 12.00
N HIS A 76 -4.70 0.71 11.97
CA HIS A 76 -3.79 1.24 13.00
C HIS A 76 -3.76 2.77 13.02
N LEU A 77 -3.76 3.43 11.86
CA LEU A 77 -3.85 4.89 11.76
C LEU A 77 -5.15 5.43 12.36
N GLU A 78 -6.28 4.80 12.06
CA GLU A 78 -7.59 5.19 12.58
C GLU A 78 -7.69 5.01 14.10
N MET A 79 -7.21 3.87 14.62
CA MET A 79 -7.12 3.64 16.07
C MET A 79 -6.26 4.70 16.77
N SER A 80 -5.13 5.05 16.16
CA SER A 80 -4.25 6.10 16.69
C SER A 80 -4.94 7.48 16.70
N ARG A 81 -5.79 7.79 15.72
CA ARG A 81 -6.60 9.02 15.70
C ARG A 81 -7.64 9.01 16.82
N LEU A 82 -8.37 7.91 16.99
CA LEU A 82 -9.38 7.78 18.05
C LEU A 82 -8.78 7.96 19.45
N LEU A 83 -7.58 7.39 19.70
CA LEU A 83 -6.88 7.55 20.98
C LEU A 83 -6.46 9.00 21.25
N ARG A 84 -6.03 9.73 20.22
CA ARG A 84 -5.70 11.17 20.32
C ARG A 84 -6.93 12.02 20.63
N ASP A 85 -8.07 11.71 20.05
CA ASP A 85 -9.29 12.49 20.29
C ASP A 85 -9.86 12.26 21.70
N LYS A 86 -9.77 11.02 22.20
CA LYS A 86 -10.14 10.71 23.60
C LYS A 86 -9.26 11.45 24.60
N THR A 87 -7.96 11.55 24.35
CA THR A 87 -7.01 12.26 25.23
C THR A 87 -7.18 13.78 25.18
N LYS A 88 -7.62 14.37 24.05
CA LYS A 88 -8.00 15.79 23.99
C LYS A 88 -9.26 16.09 24.80
N LYS A 89 -10.30 15.25 24.68
CA LYS A 89 -11.56 15.42 25.42
C LYS A 89 -11.38 15.29 26.93
N SER A 90 -10.54 14.36 27.39
CA SER A 90 -10.26 14.20 28.83
C SER A 90 -9.48 15.38 29.44
N ARG A 91 -8.66 16.08 28.63
CA ARG A 91 -7.94 17.30 29.07
C ARG A 91 -8.85 18.53 29.12
N GLN A 92 -9.80 18.66 28.20
CA GLN A 92 -10.77 19.78 28.23
C GLN A 92 -11.77 19.67 29.39
N LYS A 93 -12.10 18.45 29.85
CA LYS A 93 -13.02 18.23 30.98
C LYS A 93 -12.41 18.49 32.37
N LYS A 94 -11.09 18.73 32.44
CA LYS A 94 -10.33 19.02 33.67
C LYS A 94 -9.99 20.51 33.84
N ARG A 95 -10.42 21.37 32.91
CA ARG A 95 -10.38 22.82 33.02
C ARG A 95 -11.79 23.34 33.24
#